data_AF-A0A1H9F366-F1
#
_entry.id   AF-A0A1H9F366-F1
#
_cell.length_a   1.000
_cell.length_b   1.000
_cell.length_c   1.000
_cell.angle_alpha   90.00
_cell.angle_beta   90.00
_cell.angle_gamma   90.00
#
_symmetry.space_group_name_H-M   'P 1'
#
loop_
_entity.id
_entity.type
_entity.pdbx_description
1 polymer ?
#
loop_
_entity_poly.entity_id
_entity_poly.type
_entity_poly.pdbx_seq_one_letter_code
_entity_poly.pdbx_strand_id
1 'polypeptide(L)'
;MLDEIKQGKATVADIEITSVIDHPPFRVLLKDLIEMQNHHDCLKLIAIDAGLELKTNRDEWMAIQLTDKVSQAPLLALLGNLHTLKKVDWNPAIIKKEPYVAEILAARGFNIKSYPQVWRDRACNSKTRLISADEPDASKLLNTNLFALLNASKPETVTDIIDDIVLWECS
;
A
#
# COMPACT_ATOMS: atom_id res chain seq x y z
N MET A 1 -2.27 20.92 2.57
CA MET A 1 -2.84 20.45 1.29
C MET A 1 -4.21 19.78 1.41
N LEU A 2 -4.37 18.55 1.94
CA LEU A 2 -5.70 17.91 2.03
C LEU A 2 -6.72 18.75 2.82
N ASP A 3 -6.30 19.36 3.93
CA ASP A 3 -7.12 20.27 4.72
C ASP A 3 -7.46 21.58 3.98
N GLU A 4 -6.59 22.05 3.08
CA GLU A 4 -6.82 23.25 2.27
C GLU A 4 -7.85 22.96 1.17
N ILE A 5 -7.82 21.76 0.59
CA ILE A 5 -8.86 21.32 -0.36
C ILE A 5 -10.21 21.21 0.34
N LYS A 6 -10.26 20.66 1.56
CA LYS A 6 -11.48 20.63 2.38
C LYS A 6 -12.04 22.03 2.63
N GLN A 7 -11.17 23.02 2.80
CA GLN A 7 -11.54 24.42 3.00
C GLN A 7 -11.85 25.18 1.70
N GLY A 8 -11.81 24.51 0.53
CA GLY A 8 -12.02 25.14 -0.78
C GLY A 8 -10.88 26.08 -1.21
N LYS A 9 -9.73 26.01 -0.55
CA LYS A 9 -8.55 26.86 -0.80
C LYS A 9 -7.58 26.27 -1.82
N ALA A 10 -7.74 25.00 -2.16
CA ALA A 10 -6.95 24.26 -3.13
C ALA A 10 -7.83 23.23 -3.85
N THR A 11 -7.30 22.67 -4.93
CA THR A 11 -7.91 21.59 -5.71
C THR A 11 -7.00 20.36 -5.71
N VAL A 12 -7.52 19.22 -6.18
CA VAL A 12 -6.71 17.99 -6.34
C VAL A 12 -5.53 18.19 -7.29
N ALA A 13 -5.62 19.12 -8.24
CA ALA A 13 -4.54 19.44 -9.16
C ALA A 13 -3.34 20.11 -8.45
N ASP A 14 -3.59 20.77 -7.32
CA ASP A 14 -2.58 21.51 -6.55
C ASP A 14 -1.76 20.59 -5.61
N ILE A 15 -2.14 19.31 -5.50
CA ILE A 15 -1.37 18.33 -4.72
C ILE A 15 -0.09 17.99 -5.49
N GLU A 16 1.07 18.22 -4.88
CA GLU A 16 2.34 17.72 -5.40
C GLU A 16 2.40 16.19 -5.24
N ILE A 17 2.51 15.49 -6.37
CA ILE A 17 2.62 14.04 -6.42
C ILE A 17 3.84 13.71 -7.27
N THR A 18 4.61 12.71 -6.86
CA THR A 18 5.78 12.29 -7.64
C THR A 18 5.34 11.80 -9.02
N SER A 19 6.07 12.17 -10.07
CA SER A 19 5.71 11.83 -11.45
C SER A 19 5.63 10.32 -11.73
N VAL A 20 6.23 9.50 -10.87
CA VAL A 20 6.19 8.03 -10.97
C VAL A 20 4.78 7.49 -10.69
N ILE A 21 4.01 8.16 -9.84
CA ILE A 21 2.65 7.73 -9.43
C ILE A 21 1.57 8.74 -9.84
N ASP A 22 1.96 9.90 -10.35
CA ASP A 22 1.02 10.91 -10.81
C ASP A 22 0.43 10.53 -12.17
N HIS A 23 -0.77 9.96 -12.15
CA HIS A 23 -1.53 9.63 -13.35
C HIS A 23 -3.01 9.99 -13.19
N PRO A 24 -3.76 10.22 -14.30
CA PRO A 24 -5.14 10.68 -14.22
C PRO A 24 -6.06 9.80 -13.38
N PRO A 25 -6.00 8.45 -13.45
CA PRO A 25 -6.80 7.61 -12.55
C PRO A 25 -6.51 7.82 -11.05
N PHE A 26 -5.26 8.11 -10.67
CA PHE A 26 -4.91 8.37 -9.26
C PHE A 26 -5.46 9.71 -8.80
N ARG A 27 -5.41 10.73 -9.66
CA ARG A 27 -6.05 12.03 -9.40
C ARG A 27 -7.57 11.91 -9.24
N VAL A 28 -8.23 11.06 -10.05
CA VAL A 28 -9.65 10.76 -9.91
C VAL A 28 -9.94 10.09 -8.56
N LEU A 29 -9.18 9.07 -8.18
CA LEU A 29 -9.31 8.42 -6.86
C LEU A 29 -9.20 9.44 -5.71
N LEU A 30 -8.22 10.34 -5.75
CA LEU A 30 -8.06 11.38 -4.73
C LEU A 30 -9.27 12.31 -4.66
N LYS A 31 -9.79 12.72 -5.82
CA LYS A 31 -10.99 13.53 -5.93
C LYS A 31 -12.19 12.84 -5.29
N ASP A 32 -12.45 11.58 -5.66
CA ASP A 32 -13.58 10.80 -5.16
C ASP A 32 -13.48 10.62 -3.63
N LEU A 33 -12.29 10.32 -3.10
CA LEU A 33 -12.05 10.21 -1.67
C LEU A 33 -12.33 11.52 -0.93
N ILE A 34 -11.88 12.66 -1.48
CA ILE A 34 -12.11 13.99 -0.90
C ILE A 34 -13.60 14.34 -0.92
N GLU A 35 -14.29 14.04 -2.02
CA GLU A 35 -15.74 14.21 -2.10
C GLU A 35 -16.46 13.35 -1.07
N MET A 36 -16.07 12.08 -0.89
CA MET A 36 -16.61 11.21 0.16
C MET A 36 -16.37 11.78 1.56
N GLN A 37 -15.17 12.29 1.84
CA GLN A 37 -14.86 12.94 3.12
C GLN A 37 -15.73 14.17 3.38
N ASN A 38 -16.05 14.96 2.34
CA ASN A 38 -16.87 16.16 2.49
C ASN A 38 -18.36 15.85 2.75
N HIS A 39 -18.86 14.72 2.24
CA HIS A 39 -20.25 14.30 2.41
C HIS A 39 -20.49 13.40 3.64
N HIS A 40 -19.42 12.87 4.25
CA HIS A 40 -19.52 11.92 5.36
C HIS A 40 -18.57 12.27 6.52
N ASP A 41 -19.13 12.57 7.69
CA ASP A 41 -18.36 12.89 8.90
C ASP A 41 -17.50 11.72 9.45
N CYS A 42 -17.66 10.51 8.89
CA CYS A 42 -16.99 9.30 9.36
C CYS A 42 -15.67 8.97 8.65
N LEU A 43 -15.32 9.66 7.55
CA LEU A 43 -14.09 9.41 6.81
C LEU A 43 -13.08 10.53 7.06
N LYS A 44 -11.85 10.17 7.39
CA LYS A 44 -10.71 11.10 7.50
C LYS A 44 -9.57 10.61 6.61
N LEU A 45 -9.18 11.43 5.65
CA LEU A 45 -8.04 11.19 4.77
C LEU A 45 -6.78 11.77 5.39
N ILE A 46 -5.70 11.00 5.32
CA ILE A 46 -4.39 11.37 5.86
C ILE A 46 -3.34 10.98 4.82
N ALA A 47 -2.50 11.94 4.43
CA ALA A 47 -1.30 11.66 3.66
C ALA A 47 -0.18 11.25 4.63
N ILE A 48 0.44 10.10 4.40
CA ILE A 48 1.41 9.49 5.32
C ILE A 48 2.80 9.29 4.70
N ASP A 49 2.96 9.61 3.42
CA ASP A 49 4.25 9.48 2.74
C ASP A 49 5.26 10.50 3.27
N ALA A 50 6.54 10.16 3.21
CA ALA A 50 7.61 11.06 3.57
C ALA A 50 7.90 12.01 2.39
N GLY A 51 8.06 13.30 2.69
CA GLY A 51 8.66 14.23 1.73
C GLY A 51 10.10 13.82 1.39
N LEU A 52 10.56 14.18 0.19
CA LEU A 52 11.88 13.79 -0.36
C LEU A 52 13.08 14.19 0.52
N GLU A 53 12.90 15.11 1.47
CA GLU A 53 13.98 15.66 2.31
C GLU A 53 14.14 14.98 3.68
N LEU A 54 13.32 13.98 4.01
CA LEU A 54 13.41 13.31 5.30
C LEU A 54 14.63 12.38 5.38
N LYS A 55 15.41 12.50 6.46
CA LYS A 55 16.56 11.63 6.77
C LYS A 55 16.15 10.23 7.25
N THR A 56 14.89 10.06 7.62
CA THR A 56 14.33 8.79 8.09
C THR A 56 14.00 7.90 6.89
N ASN A 57 14.16 6.59 7.03
CA ASN A 57 13.70 5.62 6.04
C ASN A 57 12.19 5.84 5.75
N ARG A 58 11.80 5.80 4.47
CA ARG A 58 10.44 6.12 4.01
C ARG A 58 9.39 5.18 4.58
N ASP A 59 9.66 3.88 4.64
CA ASP A 59 8.78 2.87 5.22
C ASP A 59 8.64 3.04 6.74
N GLU A 60 9.75 3.34 7.42
CA GLU A 60 9.76 3.65 8.85
C GLU A 60 8.92 4.89 9.17
N TRP A 61 9.00 5.94 8.34
CA TRP A 61 8.16 7.13 8.46
C TRP A 61 6.68 6.79 8.32
N MET A 62 6.30 6.06 7.26
CA MET A 62 4.91 5.64 7.05
C MET A 62 4.39 4.79 8.22
N ALA A 63 5.22 3.87 8.75
CA ALA A 63 4.86 3.06 9.90
C ALA A 63 4.64 3.89 11.18
N ILE A 64 5.47 4.91 11.42
CA ILE A 64 5.26 5.87 12.53
C ILE A 64 3.95 6.63 12.35
N GLN A 65 3.70 7.20 11.16
CA GLN A 65 2.47 7.93 10.89
C GLN A 65 1.22 7.06 11.10
N LEU A 66 1.26 5.80 10.70
CA LEU A 66 0.15 4.85 10.92
C LEU A 66 -0.02 4.49 12.40
N THR A 67 1.09 4.24 13.10
CA THR A 67 1.09 3.91 14.53
C THR A 67 0.43 5.01 15.36
N ASP A 68 0.71 6.28 15.04
CA ASP A 68 0.15 7.43 15.75
C ASP A 68 -1.38 7.58 15.60
N LYS A 69 -1.99 6.88 14.64
CA LYS A 69 -3.43 6.98 14.33
C LYS A 69 -4.23 5.73 14.73
N VAL A 70 -3.58 4.58 14.88
CA VAL A 70 -4.27 3.28 15.02
C VAL A 70 -5.10 3.15 16.31
N SER A 71 -4.79 3.95 17.34
CA SER A 71 -5.54 3.97 18.60
C SER A 71 -6.87 4.74 18.53
N GLN A 72 -7.15 5.43 17.41
CA GLN A 72 -8.30 6.33 17.29
C GLN A 72 -9.47 5.70 16.52
N ALA A 73 -9.18 4.91 15.49
CA ALA A 73 -10.19 4.28 14.62
C ALA A 73 -9.54 3.15 13.79
N PRO A 74 -10.34 2.22 13.21
CA PRO A 74 -9.86 1.33 12.16
C PRO A 74 -9.23 2.11 11.02
N LEU A 75 -8.03 1.72 10.60
CA LEU A 75 -7.29 2.36 9.51
C LEU A 75 -7.35 1.51 8.25
N LEU A 76 -7.66 2.16 7.13
CA LEU A 76 -7.43 1.62 5.80
C LEU A 76 -6.29 2.42 5.15
N ALA A 77 -5.16 1.76 4.87
CA ALA A 77 -4.01 2.38 4.24
C ALA A 77 -3.92 1.97 2.77
N LEU A 78 -3.84 2.95 1.87
CA LEU A 78 -3.59 2.74 0.44
C LEU A 78 -2.11 3.00 0.16
N LEU A 79 -1.36 1.94 -0.10
CA LEU A 79 0.08 1.96 -0.28
C LEU A 79 0.48 1.22 -1.57
N GLY A 80 1.68 1.49 -2.07
CA GLY A 80 2.29 0.66 -3.10
C GLY A 80 2.47 -0.79 -2.64
N ASN A 81 2.30 -1.75 -3.54
CA ASN A 81 2.25 -3.19 -3.23
C ASN A 81 3.39 -3.70 -2.35
N LEU A 82 4.63 -3.24 -2.54
CA LEU A 82 5.77 -3.72 -1.75
C LEU A 82 5.63 -3.38 -0.26
N HIS A 83 4.99 -2.25 0.08
CA HIS A 83 4.77 -1.85 1.47
C HIS A 83 3.81 -2.78 2.23
N THR A 84 3.11 -3.68 1.53
CA THR A 84 2.17 -4.64 2.11
C THR A 84 2.83 -5.94 2.59
N LEU A 85 4.11 -6.15 2.27
CA LEU A 85 4.85 -7.38 2.60
C LEU A 85 5.21 -7.38 4.10
N LYS A 86 4.74 -8.40 4.84
CA LYS A 86 4.98 -8.59 6.28
C LYS A 86 6.33 -9.23 6.59
N LYS A 87 6.97 -9.85 5.59
CA LYS A 87 8.28 -10.49 5.71
C LYS A 87 8.92 -10.60 4.33
N VAL A 88 10.24 -10.40 4.26
CA VAL A 88 11.02 -10.61 3.03
C VAL A 88 12.33 -11.31 3.36
N ASP A 89 12.51 -12.51 2.79
CA ASP A 89 13.76 -13.27 2.92
C ASP A 89 14.78 -12.80 1.89
N TRP A 90 15.38 -11.63 2.17
CA TRP A 90 16.39 -10.99 1.33
C TRP A 90 17.58 -11.90 1.03
N ASN A 91 18.11 -11.82 -0.19
CA ASN A 91 19.34 -12.52 -0.55
C ASN A 91 20.46 -12.16 0.46
N PRO A 92 21.21 -13.13 1.01
CA PRO A 92 22.29 -12.87 1.97
C PRO A 92 23.35 -11.87 1.49
N ALA A 93 23.55 -11.73 0.18
CA ALA A 93 24.47 -10.77 -0.42
C ALA A 93 24.00 -9.31 -0.32
N ILE A 94 22.72 -9.06 0.02
CA ILE A 94 22.18 -7.72 0.21
C ILE A 94 22.64 -7.17 1.56
N ILE A 95 23.49 -6.14 1.51
CA ILE A 95 24.10 -5.51 2.69
C ILE A 95 23.07 -4.65 3.46
N LYS A 96 22.19 -3.95 2.75
CA LYS A 96 21.17 -3.09 3.34
C LYS A 96 19.79 -3.69 3.10
N LYS A 97 19.26 -4.35 4.13
CA LYS A 97 17.90 -4.90 4.15
C LYS A 97 17.00 -3.88 4.82
N GLU A 98 16.07 -3.32 4.09
CA GLU A 98 15.10 -2.36 4.63
C GLU A 98 13.74 -3.06 4.73
N PRO A 99 13.11 -3.07 5.92
CA PRO A 99 11.80 -3.67 6.09
C PRO A 99 10.74 -2.79 5.44
N TYR A 100 9.66 -3.41 5.01
CA TYR A 100 8.49 -2.70 4.47
C TYR A 100 7.52 -2.28 5.58
N VAL A 101 6.61 -1.33 5.29
CA VAL A 101 5.64 -0.81 6.28
C VAL A 101 4.92 -1.92 7.05
N ALA A 102 4.38 -2.93 6.37
CA ALA A 102 3.66 -4.01 7.02
C ALA A 102 4.57 -4.88 7.90
N GLU A 103 5.82 -5.13 7.49
CA GLU A 103 6.83 -5.83 8.30
C GLU A 103 7.16 -5.05 9.58
N ILE A 104 7.38 -3.74 9.47
CA ILE A 104 7.67 -2.87 10.62
C ILE A 104 6.51 -2.89 11.61
N LEU A 105 5.29 -2.69 11.13
CA LEU A 105 4.09 -2.66 11.97
C LEU A 105 3.83 -4.04 12.61
N ALA A 106 4.04 -5.15 11.89
CA ALA A 106 3.89 -6.50 12.42
C ALA A 106 4.93 -6.78 13.52
N ALA A 107 6.19 -6.38 13.30
CA ALA A 107 7.25 -6.48 14.31
C ALA A 107 6.98 -5.65 15.57
N ARG A 108 6.21 -4.56 15.45
CA ARG A 108 5.74 -3.73 16.57
C ARG A 108 4.50 -4.31 17.28
N GLY A 109 3.96 -5.44 16.82
CA GLY A 109 2.83 -6.13 17.45
C GLY A 109 1.45 -5.64 17.01
N PHE A 110 1.34 -4.87 15.93
CA PHE A 110 0.03 -4.48 15.38
C PHE A 110 -0.65 -5.63 14.65
N ASN A 111 -1.97 -5.76 14.81
CA ASN A 111 -2.78 -6.67 14.00
C ASN A 111 -3.08 -6.02 12.65
N ILE A 112 -2.45 -6.52 11.59
CA ILE A 112 -2.54 -5.97 10.24
C ILE A 112 -3.08 -7.04 9.32
N LYS A 113 -3.97 -6.62 8.42
CA LYS A 113 -4.37 -7.40 7.27
C LYS A 113 -3.81 -6.75 6.01
N SER A 114 -2.97 -7.47 5.26
CA SER A 114 -2.29 -6.93 4.08
C SER A 114 -2.72 -7.61 2.78
N TYR A 115 -3.02 -6.77 1.78
CA TYR A 115 -3.69 -7.16 0.55
C TYR A 115 -3.02 -6.52 -0.68
N PRO A 116 -1.90 -7.05 -1.20
CA PRO A 116 -1.36 -6.57 -2.47
C PRO A 116 -2.37 -6.76 -3.60
N GLN A 117 -2.36 -5.82 -4.55
CA GLN A 117 -3.24 -5.85 -5.71
C GLN A 117 -2.48 -6.30 -6.96
N VAL A 118 -3.00 -7.29 -7.67
CA VAL A 118 -2.37 -7.84 -8.87
C VAL A 118 -3.35 -7.79 -10.04
N TRP A 119 -2.88 -7.33 -11.20
CA TRP A 119 -3.62 -7.37 -12.45
C TRP A 119 -3.09 -8.52 -13.29
N ARG A 120 -3.95 -9.47 -13.71
CA ARG A 120 -3.54 -10.48 -14.70
C ARG A 120 -3.19 -9.84 -16.04
N ASP A 121 -3.98 -8.85 -16.41
CA ASP A 121 -3.76 -8.00 -17.57
C ASP A 121 -4.11 -6.57 -17.15
N ARG A 122 -3.22 -5.62 -17.43
CA ARG A 122 -3.35 -4.22 -17.04
C ARG A 122 -4.51 -3.51 -17.73
N ALA A 123 -5.00 -4.06 -18.84
CA ALA A 123 -6.20 -3.57 -19.51
C ALA A 123 -7.50 -4.04 -18.82
N CYS A 124 -7.41 -5.02 -17.91
CA CYS A 124 -8.57 -5.64 -17.28
C CYS A 124 -8.83 -5.08 -15.87
N ASN A 125 -10.01 -4.51 -15.66
CA ASN A 125 -10.47 -4.03 -14.36
C ASN A 125 -11.97 -4.29 -14.13
N SER A 126 -12.55 -5.25 -14.86
CA SER A 126 -13.99 -5.53 -14.82
C SER A 126 -14.41 -6.53 -13.73
N LYS A 127 -13.48 -7.37 -13.26
CA LYS A 127 -13.75 -8.38 -12.23
C LYS A 127 -12.66 -8.39 -11.16
N THR A 128 -13.08 -8.55 -9.91
CA THR A 128 -12.20 -8.73 -8.75
C THR A 128 -12.43 -10.08 -8.09
N ARG A 129 -11.34 -10.71 -7.63
CA ARG A 129 -11.37 -11.90 -6.79
C ARG A 129 -10.37 -11.74 -5.66
N LEU A 130 -10.72 -12.19 -4.47
CA LEU A 130 -9.79 -12.34 -3.36
C LEU A 130 -9.19 -13.75 -3.42
N ILE A 131 -7.86 -13.85 -3.43
CA ILE A 131 -7.12 -15.12 -3.42
C ILE A 131 -6.49 -15.27 -2.05
N SER A 132 -6.82 -16.34 -1.33
CA SER A 132 -6.22 -16.48 -0.01
C SER A 132 -4.75 -16.86 -0.05
N ALA A 133 -3.96 -16.39 0.92
CA ALA A 133 -2.52 -16.64 0.97
C ALA A 133 -2.16 -18.13 1.06
N ASP A 134 -3.08 -19.00 1.51
CA ASP A 134 -2.90 -20.45 1.55
C ASP A 134 -3.19 -21.13 0.20
N GLU A 135 -3.78 -20.42 -0.77
CA GLU A 135 -4.05 -20.96 -2.10
C GLU A 135 -2.76 -21.08 -2.93
N PRO A 136 -2.57 -22.17 -3.71
CA PRO A 136 -1.39 -22.34 -4.57
C PRO A 136 -1.18 -21.20 -5.57
N ASP A 137 -2.28 -20.60 -6.05
CA ASP A 137 -2.25 -19.48 -6.98
C ASP A 137 -1.63 -18.21 -6.35
N ALA A 138 -1.78 -18.00 -5.03
CA ALA A 138 -1.23 -16.84 -4.35
C ALA A 138 0.31 -16.83 -4.41
N SER A 139 0.94 -17.98 -4.21
CA SER A 139 2.41 -18.11 -4.32
C SER A 139 2.91 -17.74 -5.70
N LYS A 140 2.23 -18.21 -6.76
CA LYS A 140 2.60 -17.89 -8.14
C LYS A 140 2.44 -16.38 -8.42
N LEU A 141 1.31 -15.80 -8.01
CA LEU A 141 1.03 -14.38 -8.22
C LEU A 141 2.01 -13.49 -7.47
N LEU A 142 2.27 -13.78 -6.19
CA LEU A 142 3.20 -13.04 -5.36
C LEU A 142 4.63 -13.10 -5.92
N ASN A 143 5.08 -14.30 -6.34
CA ASN A 143 6.40 -14.49 -6.90
C ASN A 143 6.60 -13.72 -8.21
N THR A 144 5.67 -13.85 -9.16
CA THR A 144 5.81 -13.25 -10.49
C THR A 144 5.64 -11.73 -10.48
N ASN A 145 4.81 -11.18 -9.59
CA ASN A 145 4.43 -9.76 -9.63
C ASN A 145 5.12 -8.88 -8.59
N LEU A 146 5.55 -9.44 -7.46
CA LEU A 146 6.19 -8.67 -6.39
C LEU A 146 7.63 -9.14 -6.17
N PHE A 147 7.86 -10.42 -5.85
CA PHE A 147 9.22 -10.89 -5.52
C PHE A 147 10.17 -10.91 -6.72
N ALA A 148 9.65 -11.05 -7.94
CA ALA A 148 10.46 -10.88 -9.16
C ALA A 148 11.04 -9.47 -9.31
N LEU A 149 10.50 -8.47 -8.61
CA LEU A 149 11.01 -7.10 -8.57
C LEU A 149 12.08 -6.91 -7.48
N LEU A 150 12.31 -7.93 -6.64
CA LEU A 150 13.19 -7.88 -5.49
C LEU A 150 14.41 -8.78 -5.70
N ASN A 151 15.54 -8.38 -5.13
CA ASN A 151 16.68 -9.28 -4.93
C ASN A 151 16.47 -10.14 -3.67
N ALA A 152 15.39 -10.93 -3.67
CA ALA A 152 14.95 -11.75 -2.54
C ALA A 152 14.72 -13.20 -2.94
N SER A 153 14.75 -14.09 -1.96
CA SER A 153 14.40 -15.50 -2.14
C SER A 153 12.88 -15.63 -2.32
N LYS A 154 12.45 -16.65 -3.06
CA LYS A 154 11.03 -16.99 -3.12
C LYS A 154 10.55 -17.36 -1.70
N PRO A 155 9.42 -16.84 -1.23
CA PRO A 155 8.91 -17.18 0.09
C PRO A 155 8.49 -18.66 0.12
N GLU A 156 8.85 -19.35 1.20
CA GLU A 156 8.42 -20.73 1.44
C GLU A 156 6.92 -20.79 1.80
N THR A 157 6.47 -19.83 2.62
CA THR A 157 5.10 -19.75 3.12
C THR A 157 4.53 -18.36 2.85
N VAL A 158 3.50 -18.27 2.00
CA VAL A 158 2.89 -16.99 1.58
C VAL A 158 2.09 -16.34 2.71
N THR A 159 1.51 -17.13 3.62
CA THR A 159 0.73 -16.64 4.77
C THR A 159 1.55 -15.81 5.76
N ASP A 160 2.87 -15.99 5.79
CA ASP A 160 3.79 -15.18 6.59
C ASP A 160 4.04 -13.81 5.94
N ILE A 161 3.74 -13.66 4.65
CA ILE A 161 4.07 -12.49 3.84
C ILE A 161 2.87 -11.57 3.69
N ILE A 162 1.69 -12.12 3.43
CA ILE A 162 0.44 -11.38 3.17
C ILE A 162 -0.77 -12.14 3.74
N ASP A 163 -1.94 -11.51 3.78
CA ASP A 163 -3.18 -12.19 4.18
C ASP A 163 -3.91 -12.76 2.96
N ASP A 164 -4.19 -11.93 1.95
CA ASP A 164 -4.81 -12.36 0.70
C ASP A 164 -4.32 -11.46 -0.46
N ILE A 165 -4.58 -11.83 -1.72
CA ILE A 165 -4.31 -11.01 -2.91
C ILE A 165 -5.62 -10.52 -3.50
N VAL A 166 -5.72 -9.22 -3.78
CA VAL A 166 -6.80 -8.70 -4.63
C VAL A 166 -6.39 -8.86 -6.09
N LEU A 167 -7.00 -9.82 -6.77
CA LEU A 167 -6.74 -10.14 -8.16
C LEU A 167 -7.75 -9.44 -9.08
N TRP A 168 -7.25 -8.67 -10.03
CA TRP A 168 -8.00 -8.00 -11.08
C TRP A 168 -7.91 -8.80 -12.38
N GLU A 169 -9.07 -9.13 -12.95
CA GLU A 169 -9.21 -10.01 -14.12
C GLU A 169 -10.17 -9.40 -15.15
N CYS A 170 -10.07 -9.90 -16.38
CA CYS A 170 -11.09 -9.67 -17.39
C CYS A 170 -12.30 -10.56 -17.11
N SER A 171 -13.43 -10.17 -17.70
CA SER A 171 -14.70 -10.90 -17.67
C SER A 171 -14.58 -12.31 -18.24
#